data_AF-A0A7Y1VRY0-F1
#
_entry.id   AF-A0A7Y1VRY0-F1
#
_cell.length_a   1.000
_cell.length_b   1.000
_cell.length_c   1.000
_cell.angle_alpha   90.00
_cell.angle_beta   90.00
_cell.angle_gamma   90.00
#
_symmetry.space_group_name_H-M   'P 1'
#
loop_
_entity.id
_entity.type
_entity.pdbx_description
1 polymer ?
#
loop_
_entity_poly.entity_id
_entity_poly.type
_entity_poly.pdbx_seq_one_letter_code
_entity_poly.pdbx_strand_id
1 'polypeptide(L)'
;MKYINKLVMVLMVVAVSSCDITELDLLDNPNAVAPENASVNDLLVSIQGSFDGMLQGMEGFAGGVTRMTALTPFSVYDYTNATQPQNYDGIWNTVYAGLFPDVDALVAIADERNLPIHSGIAKVMKAYAMVSLVDFFGNVPYSQAGQGTDVISPPSDDGASVYAAAEALLDQAISQMSGSTAAKPSTDTYFNGNPDAWVKAANTLKLRMAVTTRLVDGGAAGKINSLIAGGNLIDDASEDWHTNYGQTRTNPNSRHPRYNEHYETTDGGYLGNYFMWLLVGDKRDADDNPVTDPRLRFYFYRQVKDAEVLDKNEYSCHFTDLPDQNLKPAHWSA
;
A
#
# COMPACT_ATOMS: atom_id res chain seq x y z
N MET A 1 78.33 15.94 -2.81
CA MET A 1 77.52 15.27 -1.76
C MET A 1 76.60 16.22 -0.98
N LYS A 2 76.90 17.52 -0.80
CA LYS A 2 76.03 18.46 -0.02
C LYS A 2 74.62 18.71 -0.58
N TYR A 3 74.38 18.40 -1.86
CA TYR A 3 73.07 18.62 -2.51
C TYR A 3 72.30 17.34 -2.82
N ILE A 4 72.92 16.16 -2.70
CA ILE A 4 72.28 14.87 -2.98
C ILE A 4 71.17 14.60 -1.96
N ASN A 5 71.43 14.86 -0.68
CA ASN A 5 70.42 14.69 0.37
C ASN A 5 69.23 15.63 0.20
N LYS A 6 69.44 16.83 -0.37
CA LYS A 6 68.36 17.78 -0.67
C LYS A 6 67.53 17.32 -1.88
N LEU A 7 68.19 16.78 -2.90
CA LEU A 7 67.53 16.22 -4.08
C LEU A 7 66.70 14.98 -3.75
N VAL A 8 67.21 14.08 -2.89
CA VAL A 8 66.46 12.90 -2.42
C VAL A 8 65.24 13.31 -1.59
N MET A 9 65.35 14.35 -0.77
CA MET A 9 64.24 14.85 0.04
C MET A 9 63.14 15.50 -0.81
N VAL A 10 63.50 16.27 -1.84
CA VAL A 10 62.54 16.84 -2.80
C VAL A 10 61.88 15.73 -3.63
N LEU A 11 62.65 14.71 -4.06
CA LEU A 11 62.10 13.57 -4.81
C LEU A 11 61.10 12.74 -3.97
N MET A 12 61.34 12.59 -2.66
CA MET A 12 60.38 11.98 -1.74
C MET A 12 59.10 12.79 -1.60
N VAL A 13 59.19 14.12 -1.51
CA VAL A 13 58.00 14.99 -1.41
C VAL A 13 57.16 14.96 -2.70
N VAL A 14 57.81 14.86 -3.86
CA VAL A 14 57.13 14.71 -5.16
C VAL A 14 56.53 13.30 -5.34
N ALA A 15 57.20 12.25 -4.83
CA ALA A 15 56.68 10.88 -4.89
C ALA A 15 55.44 10.64 -4.00
N VAL A 16 55.25 11.42 -2.93
CA VAL A 16 54.05 11.33 -2.07
C VAL A 16 52.87 12.13 -2.64
N SER A 17 53.13 13.07 -3.57
CA SER A 17 52.08 13.87 -4.24
C SER A 17 51.59 13.30 -5.58
N SER A 18 52.16 12.19 -6.05
CA SER A 18 51.69 11.48 -7.26
C SER A 18 50.77 10.30 -6.97
N CYS A 19 50.49 10.01 -5.70
CA CYS A 19 49.38 9.14 -5.34
C CYS A 19 48.19 10.06 -5.05
N ASP A 20 47.11 9.94 -5.83
CA ASP A 20 45.79 10.49 -5.53
C ASP A 20 45.19 9.80 -4.28
N ILE A 21 45.86 9.90 -3.14
CA ILE A 21 45.37 9.45 -1.82
C ILE A 21 44.54 10.53 -1.11
N THR A 22 44.27 11.66 -1.80
CA THR A 22 43.38 12.72 -1.31
C THR A 22 41.95 12.60 -1.83
N GLU A 23 41.65 11.66 -2.75
CA GLU A 23 40.27 11.23 -3.01
C GLU A 23 39.84 10.19 -1.96
N LEU A 24 39.81 10.60 -0.69
CA LEU A 24 39.19 9.85 0.40
C LEU A 24 37.67 10.05 0.46
N ASP A 25 37.11 10.76 -0.52
CA ASP A 25 35.67 11.00 -0.71
C ASP A 25 35.02 10.02 -1.71
N LEU A 26 35.67 8.90 -2.06
CA LEU A 26 34.93 7.74 -2.58
C LEU A 26 34.17 7.04 -1.43
N LEU A 27 33.17 7.77 -0.91
CA LEU A 27 32.10 7.26 -0.04
C LEU A 27 30.95 6.65 -0.85
N ASP A 28 31.07 6.59 -2.18
CA ASP A 28 30.16 5.82 -3.01
C ASP A 28 30.42 4.34 -2.81
N ASN A 29 29.62 3.74 -1.93
CA ASN A 29 29.53 2.30 -1.80
C ASN A 29 29.27 1.73 -3.21
N PRO A 30 30.16 0.90 -3.78
CA PRO A 30 30.01 0.37 -5.15
C PRO A 30 28.81 -0.59 -5.30
N ASN A 31 28.17 -0.98 -4.19
CA ASN A 31 26.88 -1.69 -4.18
C ASN A 31 25.68 -0.76 -3.95
N ALA A 32 25.90 0.49 -3.59
CA ALA A 32 24.85 1.49 -3.50
C ALA A 32 24.64 2.12 -4.87
N VAL A 33 23.39 2.20 -5.29
CA VAL A 33 23.02 2.92 -6.50
C VAL A 33 23.22 4.40 -6.20
N ALA A 34 24.20 5.04 -6.86
CA ALA A 34 24.36 6.50 -6.77
C ALA A 34 23.04 7.19 -7.17
N PRO A 35 22.63 8.30 -6.53
CA PRO A 35 21.35 8.96 -6.82
C PRO A 35 21.15 9.28 -8.31
N GLU A 36 22.21 9.66 -9.03
CA GLU A 36 22.16 9.87 -10.48
C GLU A 36 21.85 8.60 -11.30
N ASN A 37 22.16 7.42 -10.76
CA ASN A 37 21.95 6.12 -11.39
C ASN A 37 20.69 5.40 -10.89
N ALA A 38 19.95 5.98 -9.96
CA ALA A 38 18.69 5.41 -9.48
C ALA A 38 17.65 5.42 -10.61
N SER A 39 17.18 4.22 -10.95
CA SER A 39 16.09 4.03 -11.90
C SER A 39 14.78 4.47 -11.24
N VAL A 40 14.19 5.54 -11.77
CA VAL A 40 12.89 6.08 -11.30
C VAL A 40 11.79 5.03 -11.41
N ASN A 41 11.90 4.15 -12.41
CA ASN A 41 10.96 3.05 -12.60
C ASN A 41 11.15 1.95 -11.55
N ASP A 42 12.38 1.65 -11.13
CA ASP A 42 12.62 0.62 -10.10
C ASP A 42 12.24 1.14 -8.71
N LEU A 43 12.50 2.42 -8.42
CA LEU A 43 11.97 3.11 -7.24
C LEU A 43 10.44 3.05 -7.22
N LEU A 44 9.79 3.31 -8.35
CA LEU A 44 8.34 3.20 -8.43
C LEU A 44 7.87 1.77 -8.15
N VAL A 45 8.56 0.74 -8.63
CA VAL A 45 8.25 -0.66 -8.28
C VAL A 45 8.40 -0.91 -6.77
N SER A 46 9.44 -0.38 -6.13
CA SER A 46 9.63 -0.49 -4.67
C SER A 46 8.48 0.16 -3.89
N ILE A 47 8.07 1.36 -4.30
CA ILE A 47 6.95 2.11 -3.70
C ILE A 47 5.66 1.30 -3.83
N GLN A 48 5.35 0.79 -5.03
CA GLN A 48 4.14 -0.02 -5.27
C GLN A 48 4.13 -1.29 -4.40
N GLY A 49 5.27 -1.98 -4.29
CA GLY A 49 5.39 -3.16 -3.42
C GLY A 49 5.22 -2.84 -1.93
N SER A 50 5.79 -1.73 -1.46
CA SER A 50 5.61 -1.26 -0.08
C SER A 50 4.16 -0.85 0.19
N PHE A 51 3.52 -0.19 -0.77
CA PHE A 51 2.12 0.20 -0.69
C PHE A 51 1.19 -1.02 -0.62
N ASP A 52 1.39 -2.02 -1.49
CA ASP A 52 0.67 -3.30 -1.45
C ASP A 52 0.89 -4.04 -0.13
N GLY A 53 2.13 -4.03 0.40
CA GLY A 53 2.46 -4.62 1.69
C GLY A 53 1.72 -3.95 2.86
N MET A 54 1.66 -2.61 2.85
CA MET A 54 0.90 -1.83 3.83
C MET A 54 -0.59 -2.19 3.77
N LEU A 55 -1.19 -2.19 2.57
CA LEU A 55 -2.60 -2.52 2.39
C LEU A 55 -2.94 -3.93 2.88
N GLN A 56 -2.10 -4.92 2.56
CA GLN A 56 -2.27 -6.30 3.03
C GLN A 56 -2.19 -6.41 4.56
N GLY A 57 -1.21 -5.73 5.18
CA GLY A 57 -1.09 -5.70 6.63
C GLY A 57 -2.35 -5.12 7.27
N MET A 58 -2.78 -3.95 6.80
CA MET A 58 -3.98 -3.26 7.30
C MET A 58 -5.26 -4.09 7.11
N GLU A 59 -5.43 -4.72 5.94
CA GLU A 59 -6.56 -5.59 5.64
C GLU A 59 -6.62 -6.79 6.59
N GLY A 60 -5.48 -7.41 6.90
CA GLY A 60 -5.41 -8.53 7.85
C GLY A 60 -5.96 -8.17 9.23
N PHE A 61 -5.61 -6.98 9.75
CA PHE A 61 -6.11 -6.51 11.05
C PHE A 61 -7.57 -6.03 10.98
N ALA A 62 -7.90 -5.20 9.99
CA ALA A 62 -9.24 -4.67 9.83
C ALA A 62 -10.27 -5.78 9.58
N GLY A 63 -9.93 -6.81 8.81
CA GLY A 63 -10.78 -7.97 8.56
C GLY A 63 -11.19 -8.69 9.85
N GLY A 64 -10.26 -8.84 10.80
CA GLY A 64 -10.54 -9.45 12.10
C GLY A 64 -11.42 -8.58 12.98
N VAL A 65 -11.11 -7.28 13.07
CA VAL A 65 -11.87 -6.32 13.92
C VAL A 65 -13.29 -6.12 13.38
N THR A 66 -13.46 -6.10 12.06
CA THR A 66 -14.76 -6.01 11.38
C THR A 66 -15.52 -7.34 11.31
N ARG A 67 -14.93 -8.43 11.84
CA ARG A 67 -15.50 -9.80 11.84
C ARG A 67 -15.72 -10.40 10.46
N MET A 68 -15.08 -9.89 9.42
CA MET A 68 -15.02 -10.54 8.10
C MET A 68 -14.18 -11.82 8.18
N THR A 69 -13.03 -11.74 8.84
CA THR A 69 -12.21 -12.89 9.23
C THR A 69 -12.36 -13.15 10.73
N ALA A 70 -11.98 -14.35 11.17
CA ALA A 70 -11.87 -14.64 12.58
C ALA A 70 -10.80 -13.72 13.20
N LEU A 71 -11.11 -13.13 14.36
CA LEU A 71 -10.14 -12.33 15.11
C LEU A 71 -9.15 -13.26 15.82
N THR A 72 -8.31 -13.92 15.05
CA THR A 72 -7.25 -14.84 15.50
C THR A 72 -5.92 -14.43 14.89
N PRO A 73 -5.49 -13.15 15.04
CA PRO A 73 -4.23 -12.71 14.44
C PRO A 73 -3.12 -13.63 14.95
N PHE A 74 -2.35 -14.19 14.00
CA PHE A 74 -1.24 -15.09 14.28
C PHE A 74 -1.60 -16.30 15.15
N SER A 75 -2.81 -16.86 14.96
CA SER A 75 -3.31 -18.06 15.66
C SER A 75 -3.53 -17.88 17.17
N VAL A 76 -3.65 -16.64 17.63
CA VAL A 76 -4.02 -16.32 19.02
C VAL A 76 -5.54 -16.31 19.12
N TYR A 77 -6.13 -17.36 19.70
CA TYR A 77 -7.59 -17.48 19.92
C TYR A 77 -8.08 -16.72 21.17
N ASP A 78 -7.47 -15.57 21.46
CA ASP A 78 -7.76 -14.76 22.63
C ASP A 78 -7.95 -13.30 22.21
N TYR A 79 -9.20 -12.84 22.33
CA TYR A 79 -9.62 -11.47 22.02
C TYR A 79 -8.81 -10.42 22.80
N THR A 80 -8.37 -10.73 24.02
CA THR A 80 -7.61 -9.78 24.86
C THR A 80 -6.20 -9.52 24.34
N ASN A 81 -5.65 -10.46 23.56
CA ASN A 81 -4.31 -10.39 23.00
C ASN A 81 -4.31 -10.14 21.48
N ALA A 82 -5.48 -9.99 20.86
CA ALA A 82 -5.60 -9.84 19.41
C ALA A 82 -5.05 -8.50 18.88
N THR A 83 -5.02 -7.43 19.69
CA THR A 83 -4.69 -6.07 19.23
C THR A 83 -3.56 -5.44 20.05
N GLN A 84 -2.43 -6.14 20.20
CA GLN A 84 -1.25 -5.60 20.87
C GLN A 84 -0.48 -4.63 19.96
N PRO A 85 0.16 -3.57 20.49
CA PRO A 85 0.90 -2.60 19.69
C PRO A 85 1.92 -3.23 18.73
N GLN A 86 2.63 -4.26 19.18
CA GLN A 86 3.68 -4.95 18.41
C GLN A 86 3.14 -5.61 17.13
N ASN A 87 1.84 -5.93 17.09
CA ASN A 87 1.21 -6.50 15.90
C ASN A 87 1.22 -5.49 14.73
N TYR A 88 1.25 -4.19 15.03
CA TYR A 88 1.23 -3.13 14.03
C TYR A 88 2.63 -2.67 13.59
N ASP A 89 3.70 -3.18 14.23
CA ASP A 89 5.09 -2.82 13.92
C ASP A 89 5.42 -3.06 12.45
N GLY A 90 4.85 -4.10 11.83
CA GLY A 90 5.03 -4.39 10.40
C GLY A 90 4.54 -3.25 9.52
N ILE A 91 3.30 -2.79 9.72
CA ILE A 91 2.70 -1.67 8.98
C ILE A 91 3.52 -0.39 9.21
N TRP A 92 3.86 -0.13 10.47
CA TRP A 92 4.64 1.05 10.86
C TRP A 92 5.98 1.10 10.13
N ASN A 93 6.73 -0.01 10.15
CA ASN A 93 8.01 -0.11 9.46
C ASN A 93 7.86 -0.01 7.94
N THR A 94 6.87 -0.69 7.34
CA THR A 94 6.63 -0.60 5.90
C THR A 94 6.40 0.84 5.44
N VAL A 95 5.67 1.65 6.22
CA VAL A 95 5.39 3.03 5.84
C VAL A 95 6.58 3.96 6.11
N TYR A 96 7.10 3.97 7.34
CA TYR A 96 8.12 4.96 7.74
C TYR A 96 9.53 4.63 7.28
N ALA A 97 9.87 3.34 7.14
CA ALA A 97 11.20 2.91 6.71
C ALA A 97 11.27 2.50 5.23
N GLY A 98 10.13 2.22 4.58
CA GLY A 98 10.05 1.86 3.17
C GLY A 98 9.35 2.92 2.33
N LEU A 99 8.03 2.99 2.43
CA LEU A 99 7.19 3.75 1.51
C LEU A 99 7.50 5.25 1.49
N PHE A 100 7.54 5.91 2.64
CA PHE A 100 7.76 7.36 2.72
C PHE A 100 9.13 7.81 2.20
N PRO A 101 10.27 7.24 2.63
CA PRO A 101 11.57 7.62 2.11
C PRO A 101 11.72 7.32 0.62
N ASP A 102 11.19 6.19 0.13
CA ASP A 102 11.23 5.86 -1.30
C ASP A 102 10.42 6.86 -2.13
N VAL A 103 9.24 7.27 -1.66
CA VAL A 103 8.45 8.32 -2.32
C VAL A 103 9.19 9.65 -2.32
N ASP A 104 9.81 10.05 -1.21
CA ASP A 104 10.54 11.33 -1.14
C ASP A 104 11.75 11.34 -2.07
N ALA A 105 12.49 10.23 -2.14
CA ALA A 105 13.58 10.04 -3.09
C ALA A 105 13.08 10.08 -4.54
N LEU A 106 12.00 9.36 -4.86
CA LEU A 106 11.43 9.37 -6.20
C LEU A 106 10.96 10.76 -6.61
N VAL A 107 10.25 11.49 -5.74
CA VAL A 107 9.75 12.84 -6.03
C VAL A 107 10.92 13.78 -6.30
N ALA A 108 11.98 13.76 -5.49
CA ALA A 108 13.16 14.58 -5.70
C ALA A 108 13.81 14.32 -7.07
N ILE A 109 14.05 13.05 -7.41
CA ILE A 109 14.65 12.64 -8.68
C ILE A 109 13.72 12.97 -9.87
N ALA A 110 12.43 12.72 -9.73
CA ALA A 110 11.45 12.94 -10.78
C ALA A 110 11.27 14.43 -11.06
N ASP A 111 11.26 15.28 -10.04
CA ASP A 111 11.14 16.73 -10.21
C ASP A 111 12.40 17.31 -10.87
N GLU A 112 13.60 16.82 -10.51
CA GLU A 112 14.86 17.19 -11.19
C GLU A 112 14.88 16.76 -12.67
N ARG A 113 14.37 15.56 -12.97
CA ARG A 113 14.34 14.99 -14.32
C ARG A 113 13.10 15.39 -15.13
N ASN A 114 12.23 16.26 -14.59
CA ASN A 114 10.98 16.69 -15.20
C ASN A 114 10.06 15.51 -15.59
N LEU A 115 9.82 14.60 -14.64
CA LEU A 115 8.97 13.41 -14.74
C LEU A 115 7.71 13.57 -13.84
N PRO A 116 6.81 14.52 -14.16
CA PRO A 116 5.66 14.84 -13.31
C PRO A 116 4.66 13.69 -13.15
N ILE A 117 4.61 12.73 -14.08
CA ILE A 117 3.74 11.55 -13.97
C ILE A 117 4.25 10.61 -12.88
N HIS A 118 5.55 10.29 -12.85
CA HIS A 118 6.17 9.50 -11.78
C HIS A 118 5.97 10.16 -10.41
N SER A 119 6.29 11.46 -10.32
CA SER A 119 6.14 12.27 -9.11
C SER A 119 4.69 12.27 -8.61
N GLY A 120 3.73 12.48 -9.51
CA GLY A 120 2.30 12.47 -9.20
C GLY A 120 1.81 11.12 -8.67
N ILE A 121 2.19 10.01 -9.31
CA ILE A 121 1.81 8.66 -8.86
C ILE A 121 2.31 8.37 -7.45
N ALA A 122 3.58 8.65 -7.17
CA ALA A 122 4.17 8.42 -5.85
C ALA A 122 3.48 9.28 -4.76
N LYS A 123 3.12 10.53 -5.10
CA LYS A 123 2.35 11.43 -4.22
C LYS A 123 0.96 10.89 -3.90
N VAL A 124 0.24 10.30 -4.86
CA VAL A 124 -1.07 9.67 -4.61
C VAL A 124 -0.96 8.52 -3.61
N MET A 125 0.03 7.64 -3.80
CA MET A 125 0.26 6.51 -2.88
C MET A 125 0.64 6.98 -1.48
N LYS A 126 1.50 7.99 -1.36
CA LYS A 126 1.87 8.58 -0.05
C LYS A 126 0.68 9.21 0.64
N ALA A 127 -0.17 9.96 -0.07
CA ALA A 127 -1.39 10.53 0.49
C ALA A 127 -2.35 9.45 1.02
N TYR A 128 -2.53 8.35 0.27
CA TYR A 128 -3.33 7.22 0.73
C TYR A 128 -2.76 6.60 2.02
N ALA A 129 -1.44 6.39 2.07
CA ALA A 129 -0.77 5.86 3.25
C ALA A 129 -0.91 6.79 4.47
N MET A 130 -0.79 8.11 4.27
CA MET A 130 -0.99 9.11 5.32
C MET A 130 -2.38 9.02 5.95
N VAL A 131 -3.45 9.01 5.14
CA VAL A 131 -4.82 8.90 5.69
C VAL A 131 -5.07 7.55 6.34
N SER A 132 -4.49 6.48 5.79
CA SER A 132 -4.61 5.14 6.37
C SER A 132 -3.92 5.00 7.72
N LEU A 133 -2.76 5.65 7.92
CA LEU A 133 -2.11 5.73 9.22
C LEU A 133 -2.99 6.47 10.23
N VAL A 134 -3.58 7.60 9.85
CA VAL A 134 -4.49 8.34 10.75
C VAL A 134 -5.72 7.52 11.09
N ASP A 135 -6.31 6.82 10.12
CA ASP A 135 -7.51 6.01 10.34
C ASP A 135 -7.25 4.82 11.30
N PHE A 136 -6.01 4.30 11.33
CA PHE A 136 -5.62 3.22 12.24
C PHE A 136 -5.10 3.69 13.60
N PHE A 137 -4.33 4.78 13.64
CA PHE A 137 -3.55 5.17 14.82
C PHE A 137 -3.94 6.54 15.39
N GLY A 138 -4.72 7.35 14.67
CA GLY A 138 -5.04 8.72 15.04
C GLY A 138 -3.87 9.66 14.75
N ASN A 139 -3.31 10.28 15.80
CA ASN A 139 -2.20 11.22 15.66
C ASN A 139 -0.89 10.48 15.38
N VAL A 140 -0.24 10.82 14.26
CA VAL A 140 0.96 10.11 13.77
C VAL A 140 2.05 11.11 13.36
N PRO A 141 3.34 10.77 13.49
CA PRO A 141 4.42 11.64 13.03
C PRO A 141 4.38 11.87 11.51
N TYR A 142 4.45 13.12 11.06
CA TYR A 142 4.49 13.42 9.63
C TYR A 142 5.43 14.58 9.30
N SER A 143 5.18 15.77 9.83
CA SER A 143 5.88 17.01 9.46
C SER A 143 7.38 17.00 9.81
N GLN A 144 7.74 16.24 10.84
CA GLN A 144 9.13 16.04 11.28
C GLN A 144 9.64 14.60 11.04
N ALA A 145 8.82 13.73 10.44
CA ALA A 145 9.23 12.38 10.12
C ALA A 145 10.27 12.38 8.98
N GLY A 146 11.20 11.42 9.01
CA GLY A 146 12.21 11.26 7.95
C GLY A 146 13.39 12.24 7.99
N GLN A 147 13.52 13.08 9.03
CA GLN A 147 14.64 14.02 9.18
C GLN A 147 15.93 13.40 9.75
N GLY A 148 16.03 12.06 9.77
CA GLY A 148 17.22 11.34 10.18
C GLY A 148 17.72 11.71 11.58
N THR A 149 18.98 12.11 11.68
CA THR A 149 19.62 12.47 12.95
C THR A 149 19.21 13.83 13.49
N ASP A 150 18.61 14.70 12.67
CA ASP A 150 18.16 16.03 13.10
C ASP A 150 16.93 15.91 14.00
N VAL A 151 16.04 14.94 13.72
CA VAL A 151 14.89 14.60 14.56
C VAL A 151 14.74 13.08 14.66
N ILE A 152 15.44 12.50 15.64
CA ILE A 152 15.49 11.03 15.86
C ILE A 152 14.13 10.48 16.33
N SER A 153 13.36 11.27 17.08
CA SER A 153 12.06 10.89 17.63
C SER A 153 11.02 11.95 17.28
N PRO A 154 10.49 11.95 16.05
CA PRO A 154 9.52 12.95 15.62
C PRO A 154 8.23 12.86 16.44
N PRO A 155 7.70 13.99 16.93
CA PRO A 155 6.42 14.01 17.62
C PRO A 155 5.27 13.66 16.66
N SER A 156 4.17 13.16 17.21
CA SER A 156 2.94 12.98 16.43
C SER A 156 2.33 14.31 16.05
N ASP A 157 1.94 14.44 14.78
CA ASP A 157 1.08 15.51 14.29
C ASP A 157 -0.40 15.14 14.54
N ASP A 158 -1.26 16.15 14.61
CA ASP A 158 -2.71 15.94 14.73
C ASP A 158 -3.28 15.26 13.47
N GLY A 159 -4.16 14.28 13.64
CA GLY A 159 -4.75 13.56 12.50
C GLY A 159 -5.40 14.47 11.46
N ALA A 160 -6.01 15.59 11.87
CA ALA A 160 -6.61 16.55 10.94
C ALA A 160 -5.54 17.31 10.13
N SER A 161 -4.37 17.61 10.71
CA SER A 161 -3.28 18.26 9.95
C SER A 161 -2.64 17.29 8.95
N VAL A 162 -2.51 16.00 9.31
CA VAL A 162 -2.04 14.95 8.39
C VAL A 162 -3.03 14.74 7.25
N TYR A 163 -4.34 14.72 7.52
CA TYR A 163 -5.38 14.68 6.48
C TYR A 163 -5.31 15.87 5.53
N ALA A 164 -5.14 17.08 6.06
CA ALA A 164 -5.01 18.29 5.24
C ALA A 164 -3.73 18.25 4.37
N ALA A 165 -2.63 17.73 4.91
CA ALA A 165 -1.40 17.55 4.15
C ALA A 165 -1.55 16.48 3.04
N ALA A 166 -2.26 15.39 3.31
CA ALA A 166 -2.59 14.39 2.30
C ALA A 166 -3.47 14.98 1.17
N GLU A 167 -4.48 15.79 1.52
CA GLU A 167 -5.33 16.47 0.54
C GLU A 167 -4.51 17.42 -0.35
N ALA A 168 -3.60 18.20 0.24
CA ALA A 168 -2.69 19.08 -0.50
C ALA A 168 -1.72 18.30 -1.41
N LEU A 169 -1.26 17.12 -0.97
CA LEU A 169 -0.40 16.26 -1.77
C LEU A 169 -1.14 15.69 -2.99
N LEU A 170 -2.42 15.34 -2.83
CA LEU A 170 -3.30 14.92 -3.92
C LEU A 170 -3.54 16.06 -4.91
N ASP A 171 -3.75 17.29 -4.43
CA ASP A 171 -3.92 18.46 -5.31
C ASP A 171 -2.67 18.71 -6.18
N GLN A 172 -1.49 18.60 -5.58
CA GLN A 172 -0.22 18.68 -6.33
C GLN A 172 -0.12 17.57 -7.37
N ALA A 173 -0.42 16.33 -6.99
CA ALA A 173 -0.36 15.19 -7.90
C ALA A 173 -1.33 15.35 -9.09
N ILE A 174 -2.57 15.77 -8.82
CA ILE A 174 -3.58 16.04 -9.85
C ILE A 174 -3.08 17.14 -10.78
N SER A 175 -2.54 18.24 -10.24
CA SER A 175 -2.02 19.35 -11.05
C SER A 175 -0.83 18.94 -11.91
N GLN A 176 0.03 18.02 -11.45
CA GLN A 176 1.19 17.55 -12.19
C GLN A 176 0.82 16.58 -13.32
N MET A 177 -0.21 15.76 -13.11
CA MET A 177 -0.62 14.71 -14.06
C MET A 177 -1.65 15.20 -15.09
N SER A 178 -2.54 16.12 -14.71
CA SER A 178 -3.65 16.56 -15.57
C SER A 178 -3.14 17.16 -16.88
N GLY A 179 -3.46 16.51 -18.01
CA GLY A 179 -3.04 16.95 -19.35
C GLY A 179 -1.54 16.81 -19.63
N SER A 180 -0.78 16.13 -18.76
CA SER A 180 0.65 15.94 -18.94
C SER A 180 0.95 14.98 -20.09
N THR A 181 1.89 15.37 -20.96
CA THR A 181 2.41 14.53 -22.04
C THR A 181 3.85 14.06 -21.77
N ALA A 182 4.30 14.15 -20.51
CA ALA A 182 5.64 13.73 -20.11
C ALA A 182 5.83 12.21 -20.26
N ALA A 183 7.07 11.75 -20.14
CA ALA A 183 7.37 10.32 -20.15
C ALA A 183 6.60 9.60 -19.03
N LYS A 184 5.92 8.51 -19.39
CA LYS A 184 5.14 7.68 -18.48
C LYS A 184 6.03 6.61 -17.85
N PRO A 185 5.76 6.17 -16.61
CA PRO A 185 6.43 4.99 -16.07
C PRO A 185 6.10 3.76 -16.89
N SER A 186 7.11 2.95 -17.18
CA SER A 186 6.93 1.65 -17.86
C SER A 186 6.62 0.51 -16.88
N THR A 187 6.64 0.81 -15.57
CA THR A 187 6.57 -0.18 -14.48
C THR A 187 5.42 0.07 -13.50
N ASP A 188 4.46 0.94 -13.86
CA ASP A 188 3.23 1.11 -13.08
C ASP A 188 2.32 -0.12 -13.28
N THR A 189 2.11 -0.86 -12.19
CA THR A 189 1.37 -2.12 -12.16
C THR A 189 -0.14 -1.93 -11.99
N TYR A 190 -0.59 -0.71 -11.69
CA TYR A 190 -2.00 -0.39 -11.47
C TYR A 190 -2.65 0.13 -12.75
N PHE A 191 -2.08 1.16 -13.37
CA PHE A 191 -2.70 1.86 -14.49
C PHE A 191 -1.82 1.98 -15.73
N ASN A 192 -0.71 1.21 -15.81
CA ASN A 192 0.21 1.21 -16.94
C ASN A 192 0.74 2.61 -17.31
N GLY A 193 0.92 3.48 -16.30
CA GLY A 193 1.40 4.85 -16.45
C GLY A 193 0.36 5.81 -17.02
N ASN A 194 -0.93 5.46 -16.99
CA ASN A 194 -2.00 6.32 -17.45
C ASN A 194 -2.29 7.46 -16.45
N PRO A 195 -1.92 8.72 -16.75
CA PRO A 195 -2.11 9.83 -15.81
C PRO A 195 -3.59 10.13 -15.55
N ASP A 196 -4.48 9.93 -16.53
CA ASP A 196 -5.91 10.22 -16.36
C ASP A 196 -6.57 9.26 -15.36
N ALA A 197 -6.17 7.98 -15.40
CA ALA A 197 -6.60 6.98 -14.42
C ALA A 197 -6.10 7.32 -13.00
N TRP A 198 -4.86 7.77 -12.88
CA TRP A 198 -4.32 8.25 -11.59
C TRP A 198 -5.01 9.51 -11.07
N VAL A 199 -5.40 10.44 -11.95
CA VAL A 199 -6.19 11.61 -11.57
C VAL A 199 -7.59 11.19 -11.08
N LYS A 200 -8.25 10.22 -11.75
CA LYS A 200 -9.51 9.63 -11.26
C LYS A 200 -9.36 8.99 -9.88
N ALA A 201 -8.31 8.20 -9.68
CA ALA A 201 -8.01 7.58 -8.39
C ALA A 201 -7.76 8.62 -7.29
N ALA A 202 -7.00 9.68 -7.59
CA ALA A 202 -6.73 10.77 -6.66
C ALA A 202 -8.02 11.52 -6.25
N ASN A 203 -8.87 11.88 -7.21
CA ASN A 203 -10.17 12.51 -6.92
C ASN A 203 -11.11 11.59 -6.13
N THR A 204 -11.10 10.30 -6.43
CA THR A 204 -11.88 9.28 -5.70
C THR A 204 -11.39 9.13 -4.26
N LEU A 205 -10.07 9.22 -4.04
CA LEU A 205 -9.50 9.25 -2.70
C LEU A 205 -9.90 10.53 -1.95
N LYS A 206 -9.86 11.71 -2.60
CA LYS A 206 -10.40 12.95 -2.01
C LYS A 206 -11.87 12.83 -1.63
N LEU A 207 -12.68 12.15 -2.46
CA LEU A 207 -14.09 11.88 -2.16
C LEU A 207 -14.21 10.98 -0.92
N ARG A 208 -13.43 9.91 -0.85
CA ARG A 208 -13.38 9.04 0.34
C ARG A 208 -13.00 9.83 1.59
N MET A 209 -11.95 10.65 1.52
CA MET A 209 -11.51 11.50 2.64
C MET A 209 -12.63 12.45 3.11
N ALA A 210 -13.31 13.12 2.19
CA ALA A 210 -14.43 14.01 2.52
C ALA A 210 -15.61 13.25 3.15
N VAL A 211 -15.88 12.01 2.72
CA VAL A 211 -16.88 11.14 3.37
C VAL A 211 -16.41 10.75 4.77
N THR A 212 -15.15 10.34 4.94
CA THR A 212 -14.59 9.95 6.25
C THR A 212 -14.71 11.09 7.26
N THR A 213 -14.38 12.32 6.86
CA THR A 213 -14.39 13.49 7.76
C THR A 213 -15.75 14.18 7.89
N ARG A 214 -16.82 13.70 7.25
CA ARG A 214 -18.13 14.39 7.16
C ARG A 214 -18.78 14.78 8.49
N LEU A 215 -18.42 14.11 9.59
CA LEU A 215 -18.98 14.40 10.92
C LEU A 215 -18.19 15.47 11.68
N VAL A 216 -17.01 15.86 11.18
CA VAL A 216 -16.10 16.81 11.84
C VAL A 216 -15.67 17.96 10.92
N ASP A 217 -15.76 17.81 9.60
CA ASP A 217 -15.54 18.85 8.60
C ASP A 217 -16.88 19.43 8.13
N GLY A 218 -17.21 20.64 8.59
CA GLY A 218 -18.42 21.36 8.18
C GLY A 218 -18.48 21.70 6.67
N GLY A 219 -17.36 21.62 5.96
CA GLY A 219 -17.26 21.80 4.51
C GLY A 219 -17.41 20.52 3.69
N ALA A 220 -17.50 19.35 4.33
CA ALA A 220 -17.47 18.05 3.65
C ALA A 220 -18.54 17.91 2.56
N ALA A 221 -19.78 18.34 2.83
CA ALA A 221 -20.87 18.26 1.85
C ALA A 221 -20.57 19.05 0.56
N GLY A 222 -19.94 20.22 0.69
CA GLY A 222 -19.52 21.03 -0.45
C GLY A 222 -18.42 20.35 -1.27
N LYS A 223 -17.42 19.78 -0.59
CA LYS A 223 -16.34 19.00 -1.22
C LYS A 223 -16.89 17.80 -2.00
N ILE A 224 -17.77 17.02 -1.36
CA ILE A 224 -18.43 15.85 -1.98
C ILE A 224 -19.19 16.26 -3.24
N ASN A 225 -20.05 17.28 -3.15
CA ASN A 225 -20.84 17.74 -4.29
C ASN A 225 -19.95 18.27 -5.43
N SER A 226 -18.86 18.98 -5.11
CA SER A 226 -17.91 19.47 -6.10
C SER A 226 -17.19 18.34 -6.83
N LEU A 227 -16.77 17.29 -6.12
CA LEU A 227 -16.09 16.13 -6.71
C LEU A 227 -17.03 15.33 -7.61
N ILE A 228 -18.28 15.10 -7.16
CA ILE A 228 -19.30 14.43 -7.97
C ILE A 228 -19.63 15.24 -9.23
N ALA A 229 -19.82 16.55 -9.11
CA ALA A 229 -20.10 17.43 -10.24
C ALA A 229 -18.93 17.52 -11.24
N GLY A 230 -17.69 17.32 -10.76
CA GLY A 230 -16.50 17.29 -11.61
C GLY A 230 -16.43 16.08 -12.54
N GLY A 231 -17.08 14.96 -12.19
CA GLY A 231 -17.20 13.78 -13.05
C GLY A 231 -15.89 13.05 -13.36
N ASN A 232 -14.82 13.32 -12.62
CA ASN A 232 -13.49 12.72 -12.82
C ASN A 232 -13.15 11.77 -11.66
N LEU A 233 -14.02 10.80 -11.45
CA LEU A 233 -13.96 9.78 -10.41
C LEU A 233 -13.85 8.40 -11.07
N ILE A 234 -13.48 7.39 -10.28
CA ILE A 234 -13.67 5.98 -10.64
C ILE A 234 -15.17 5.73 -10.58
N ASP A 235 -15.78 5.48 -11.75
CA ASP A 235 -17.23 5.26 -11.89
C ASP A 235 -17.59 3.98 -12.64
N ASP A 236 -16.59 3.21 -13.08
CA ASP A 236 -16.73 1.88 -13.67
C ASP A 236 -15.68 0.90 -13.10
N ALA A 237 -16.01 -0.38 -13.06
CA ALA A 237 -15.12 -1.42 -12.52
C ALA A 237 -13.81 -1.58 -13.31
N SER A 238 -13.78 -1.20 -14.60
CA SER A 238 -12.54 -1.20 -15.39
C SER A 238 -11.54 -0.11 -14.98
N GLU A 239 -11.97 0.82 -14.12
CA GLU A 239 -11.16 1.93 -13.61
C GLU A 239 -10.68 1.69 -12.17
N ASP A 240 -10.98 0.53 -11.60
CA ASP A 240 -10.63 0.18 -10.22
C ASP A 240 -9.12 0.27 -9.99
N TRP A 241 -8.74 0.94 -8.90
CA TRP A 241 -7.38 0.90 -8.40
C TRP A 241 -7.16 -0.40 -7.62
N HIS A 242 -6.65 -1.42 -8.31
CA HIS A 242 -6.44 -2.75 -7.76
C HIS A 242 -5.07 -3.32 -8.12
N THR A 243 -4.50 -4.12 -7.22
CA THR A 243 -3.23 -4.82 -7.46
C THR A 243 -3.46 -6.01 -8.38
N ASN A 244 -2.75 -6.02 -9.51
CA ASN A 244 -2.78 -7.14 -10.45
C ASN A 244 -1.76 -8.21 -10.05
N TYR A 245 -2.23 -9.43 -9.83
CA TYR A 245 -1.38 -10.58 -9.55
C TYR A 245 -1.24 -11.49 -10.78
N GLY A 246 -0.05 -12.06 -10.95
CA GLY A 246 0.23 -13.01 -12.01
C GLY A 246 -0.15 -14.45 -11.64
N GLN A 247 0.18 -15.37 -12.55
CA GLN A 247 -0.07 -16.81 -12.38
C GLN A 247 1.23 -17.60 -12.16
N THR A 248 2.38 -16.92 -12.15
CA THR A 248 3.70 -17.57 -12.09
C THR A 248 3.98 -18.05 -10.67
N ARG A 249 4.06 -19.37 -10.50
CA ARG A 249 4.42 -20.02 -9.22
C ARG A 249 5.94 -20.06 -8.97
N THR A 250 6.75 -20.05 -10.03
CA THR A 250 8.22 -20.10 -9.94
C THR A 250 8.79 -18.77 -9.48
N ASN A 251 9.93 -18.78 -8.77
CA ASN A 251 10.53 -17.58 -8.23
C ASN A 251 10.93 -16.55 -9.33
N PRO A 252 10.53 -15.26 -9.23
CA PRO A 252 9.64 -14.70 -8.21
C PRO A 252 8.18 -15.12 -8.40
N ASN A 253 7.57 -15.66 -7.33
CA ASN A 253 6.17 -16.05 -7.32
C ASN A 253 5.29 -14.79 -7.40
N SER A 254 4.50 -14.67 -8.46
CA SER A 254 3.66 -13.50 -8.74
C SER A 254 2.18 -13.69 -8.40
N ARG A 255 1.81 -14.84 -7.84
CA ARG A 255 0.43 -15.13 -7.44
C ARG A 255 0.02 -14.33 -6.20
N HIS A 256 -1.29 -14.08 -6.08
CA HIS A 256 -1.88 -13.41 -4.92
C HIS A 256 -1.41 -14.07 -3.60
N PRO A 257 -0.91 -13.31 -2.61
CA PRO A 257 -0.37 -13.86 -1.35
C PRO A 257 -1.35 -14.78 -0.61
N ARG A 258 -2.63 -14.39 -0.49
CA ARG A 258 -3.67 -15.27 0.05
C ARG A 258 -3.86 -16.59 -0.71
N TYR A 259 -3.68 -16.62 -2.03
CA TYR A 259 -3.74 -17.89 -2.74
C TYR A 259 -2.64 -18.84 -2.24
N ASN A 260 -1.43 -18.32 -2.07
CA ASN A 260 -0.31 -19.11 -1.55
C ASN A 260 -0.58 -19.54 -0.10
N GLU A 261 -1.04 -18.62 0.75
CA GLU A 261 -1.34 -18.90 2.16
C GLU A 261 -2.41 -19.98 2.31
N HIS A 262 -3.59 -19.79 1.71
CA HIS A 262 -4.77 -20.62 1.95
C HIS A 262 -4.78 -21.95 1.17
N TYR A 263 -3.98 -22.11 0.10
CA TYR A 263 -4.05 -23.29 -0.76
C TYR A 263 -2.71 -24.03 -0.95
N GLU A 264 -1.59 -23.51 -0.46
CA GLU A 264 -0.27 -24.13 -0.69
C GLU A 264 0.54 -24.31 0.60
N THR A 265 0.60 -23.28 1.46
CA THR A 265 1.54 -23.28 2.60
C THR A 265 0.91 -23.56 3.95
N THR A 266 -0.34 -23.15 4.17
CA THR A 266 -1.05 -23.32 5.45
C THR A 266 -2.53 -23.63 5.19
N ASP A 267 -3.28 -23.93 6.26
CA ASP A 267 -4.74 -24.11 6.18
C ASP A 267 -5.50 -22.77 6.00
N GLY A 268 -4.76 -21.65 5.86
CA GLY A 268 -5.30 -20.31 5.72
C GLY A 268 -5.96 -19.74 6.98
N GLY A 269 -6.44 -18.49 6.86
CA GLY A 269 -7.24 -17.84 7.89
C GLY A 269 -8.70 -18.31 7.90
N TYR A 270 -9.29 -18.42 9.09
CA TYR A 270 -10.72 -18.70 9.25
C TYR A 270 -11.55 -17.44 9.00
N LEU A 271 -12.72 -17.61 8.38
CA LEU A 271 -13.70 -16.55 8.22
C LEU A 271 -14.54 -16.37 9.50
N GLY A 272 -15.06 -15.16 9.73
CA GLY A 272 -15.85 -14.88 10.91
C GLY A 272 -17.25 -15.51 10.84
N ASN A 273 -17.68 -16.21 11.90
CA ASN A 273 -19.04 -16.77 11.99
C ASN A 273 -20.13 -15.71 11.79
N TYR A 274 -19.89 -14.49 12.25
CA TYR A 274 -20.81 -13.36 12.04
C TYR A 274 -20.93 -13.02 10.55
N PHE A 275 -19.82 -12.96 9.82
CA PHE A 275 -19.83 -12.72 8.38
C PHE A 275 -20.51 -13.84 7.59
N MET A 276 -20.33 -15.10 8.02
CA MET A 276 -21.09 -16.23 7.47
C MET A 276 -22.59 -16.07 7.68
N TRP A 277 -23.02 -15.71 8.90
CA TRP A 277 -24.42 -15.45 9.21
C TRP A 277 -25.00 -14.30 8.39
N LEU A 278 -24.24 -13.21 8.17
CA LEU A 278 -24.64 -12.10 7.31
C LEU A 278 -25.00 -12.56 5.88
N LEU A 279 -24.28 -13.55 5.37
CA LEU A 279 -24.46 -14.03 4.00
C LEU A 279 -25.52 -15.12 3.86
N VAL A 280 -25.92 -15.80 4.94
CA VAL A 280 -26.92 -16.87 4.88
C VAL A 280 -28.27 -16.44 5.44
N GLY A 281 -28.30 -15.63 6.49
CA GLY A 281 -29.50 -15.50 7.33
C GLY A 281 -29.82 -14.12 7.90
N ASP A 282 -28.96 -13.12 7.74
CA ASP A 282 -29.25 -11.76 8.20
C ASP A 282 -30.26 -11.04 7.29
N LYS A 283 -30.04 -11.08 5.97
CA LYS A 283 -30.95 -10.47 5.01
C LYS A 283 -32.28 -11.21 5.00
N ARG A 284 -33.38 -10.46 5.11
CA ARG A 284 -34.76 -10.98 5.12
C ARG A 284 -35.54 -10.44 3.92
N ASP A 285 -36.41 -11.27 3.36
CA ASP A 285 -37.41 -10.82 2.38
C ASP A 285 -38.61 -10.14 3.07
N ALA A 286 -39.61 -9.74 2.30
CA ALA A 286 -40.81 -9.09 2.82
C ALA A 286 -41.63 -9.98 3.77
N ASP A 287 -41.43 -11.30 3.72
CA ASP A 287 -42.14 -12.30 4.51
C ASP A 287 -41.27 -12.82 5.68
N ASP A 288 -40.16 -12.13 6.00
CA ASP A 288 -39.19 -12.47 7.05
C ASP A 288 -38.42 -13.79 6.84
N ASN A 289 -38.40 -14.31 5.60
CA ASN A 289 -37.59 -15.47 5.28
C ASN A 289 -36.13 -15.05 5.04
N PRO A 290 -35.15 -15.84 5.50
CA PRO A 290 -33.75 -15.56 5.23
C PRO A 290 -33.43 -15.66 3.73
N VAL A 291 -32.78 -14.62 3.21
CA VAL A 291 -32.30 -14.51 1.83
C VAL A 291 -30.80 -14.76 1.80
N THR A 292 -30.41 -15.87 1.19
CA THR A 292 -29.00 -16.21 1.00
C THR A 292 -28.34 -15.26 -0.01
N ASP A 293 -27.25 -14.63 0.39
CA ASP A 293 -26.45 -13.78 -0.47
C ASP A 293 -25.77 -14.62 -1.56
N PRO A 294 -25.96 -14.30 -2.85
CA PRO A 294 -25.41 -15.10 -3.95
C PRO A 294 -23.88 -15.12 -3.97
N ARG A 295 -23.21 -14.24 -3.21
CA ARG A 295 -21.75 -14.22 -3.06
C ARG A 295 -21.22 -15.29 -2.11
N LEU A 296 -22.08 -15.95 -1.33
CA LEU A 296 -21.71 -17.00 -0.39
C LEU A 296 -20.75 -18.02 -1.01
N ARG A 297 -21.05 -18.50 -2.22
CA ARG A 297 -20.25 -19.48 -2.97
C ARG A 297 -18.83 -19.03 -3.37
N PHE A 298 -18.54 -17.72 -3.34
CA PHE A 298 -17.20 -17.19 -3.64
C PHE A 298 -16.34 -17.01 -2.39
N TYR A 299 -16.98 -16.80 -1.23
CA TYR A 299 -16.29 -16.66 0.05
C TYR A 299 -16.15 -17.99 0.80
N PHE A 300 -17.11 -18.90 0.64
CA PHE A 300 -17.12 -20.18 1.34
C PHE A 300 -17.19 -21.33 0.36
N TYR A 301 -16.19 -22.20 0.44
CA TYR A 301 -16.19 -23.47 -0.26
C TYR A 301 -15.81 -24.57 0.73
N ARG A 302 -16.76 -25.47 1.02
CA ARG A 302 -16.49 -26.64 1.87
C ARG A 302 -15.86 -27.73 1.02
N GLN A 303 -14.59 -28.05 1.30
CA GLN A 303 -13.84 -29.06 0.54
C GLN A 303 -14.33 -30.50 0.78
N VAL A 304 -15.06 -30.76 1.88
CA VAL A 304 -15.54 -32.09 2.27
C VAL A 304 -17.06 -32.10 2.39
N LYS A 305 -17.72 -33.03 1.70
CA LYS A 305 -19.19 -33.14 1.65
C LYS A 305 -19.79 -33.75 2.93
N ASP A 306 -19.08 -34.63 3.61
CA ASP A 306 -19.52 -35.27 4.86
C ASP A 306 -18.50 -35.03 5.96
N ALA A 307 -18.95 -34.37 7.03
CA ALA A 307 -18.23 -34.39 8.30
C ALA A 307 -19.17 -34.98 9.35
N GLU A 308 -19.44 -36.28 9.25
CA GLU A 308 -20.29 -37.04 10.17
C GLU A 308 -19.74 -37.08 11.62
N VAL A 309 -18.61 -36.40 11.90
CA VAL A 309 -17.90 -36.47 13.18
C VAL A 309 -17.95 -35.15 13.98
N LEU A 310 -18.64 -34.11 13.53
CA LEU A 310 -18.55 -32.81 14.19
C LEU A 310 -19.67 -32.56 15.22
N ASP A 311 -19.23 -31.98 16.34
CA ASP A 311 -19.99 -31.63 17.54
C ASP A 311 -21.28 -30.86 17.20
N LYS A 312 -22.31 -31.06 18.01
CA LYS A 312 -23.64 -30.41 17.98
C LYS A 312 -23.61 -28.88 18.14
N ASN A 313 -22.43 -28.29 18.33
CA ASN A 313 -22.18 -26.85 18.31
C ASN A 313 -21.72 -26.33 16.93
N GLU A 314 -21.56 -27.21 15.93
CA GLU A 314 -21.18 -26.82 14.58
C GLU A 314 -22.43 -26.45 13.75
N TYR A 315 -22.47 -25.23 13.22
CA TYR A 315 -23.52 -24.79 12.31
C TYR A 315 -23.34 -25.47 10.94
N SER A 316 -24.42 -26.06 10.41
CA SER A 316 -24.40 -26.72 9.10
C SER A 316 -24.15 -25.69 7.98
N CYS A 317 -22.94 -25.72 7.40
CA CYS A 317 -22.65 -24.94 6.20
C CYS A 317 -23.33 -25.55 4.98
N HIS A 318 -24.02 -24.71 4.19
CA HIS A 318 -24.71 -25.10 2.96
C HIS A 318 -23.74 -25.73 1.95
N PHE A 319 -24.13 -26.87 1.39
CA PHE A 319 -23.43 -27.51 0.29
C PHE A 319 -23.58 -26.65 -0.96
N THR A 320 -22.47 -26.09 -1.46
CA THR A 320 -22.44 -25.44 -2.77
C THR A 320 -21.63 -26.30 -3.73
N ASP A 321 -22.13 -26.47 -4.95
CA ASP A 321 -21.30 -26.94 -6.06
C ASP A 321 -20.06 -26.06 -6.21
N LEU A 322 -18.97 -26.60 -6.79
CA LEU A 322 -17.78 -25.80 -7.12
C LEU A 322 -18.21 -24.49 -7.80
N PRO A 323 -17.61 -23.34 -7.44
CA PRO A 323 -17.97 -22.07 -8.08
C PRO A 323 -17.79 -22.21 -9.59
N ASP A 324 -18.91 -22.16 -10.33
CA ASP A 324 -18.88 -22.13 -11.78
C ASP A 324 -18.19 -20.84 -12.22
N GLN A 325 -17.07 -20.97 -12.92
CA GLN A 325 -16.30 -19.83 -13.42
C GLN A 325 -17.13 -18.96 -14.38
N ASN A 326 -18.19 -19.51 -14.99
CA ASN A 326 -19.13 -18.75 -15.82
C ASN A 326 -20.09 -17.87 -15.00
N LEU A 327 -20.20 -18.09 -13.68
CA LEU A 327 -21.02 -17.30 -12.76
C LEU A 327 -20.20 -16.27 -11.97
N LYS A 328 -18.89 -16.21 -12.22
CA LYS A 328 -17.99 -15.19 -11.71
C LYS A 328 -18.53 -13.80 -12.07
N PRO A 329 -18.68 -12.88 -11.10
CA PRO A 329 -19.13 -11.53 -11.40
C PRO A 329 -18.19 -10.88 -12.43
N ALA A 330 -18.77 -10.15 -13.39
CA ALA A 330 -18.02 -9.61 -14.53
C ALA A 330 -16.79 -8.78 -14.13
N HIS A 331 -16.82 -8.10 -12.98
CA HIS A 331 -15.71 -7.28 -12.46
C HIS A 331 -14.47 -8.07 -12.05
N TRP A 332 -14.53 -9.40 -11.95
CA TRP A 332 -13.35 -10.22 -11.67
C TRP A 332 -12.72 -10.82 -12.94
N SER A 333 -13.34 -10.68 -14.11
CA SER A 333 -12.96 -11.35 -15.37
C SER A 333 -12.01 -10.50 -16.24
N ALA A 334 -11.13 -9.73 -15.60
CA ALA A 334 -10.02 -9.04 -16.26
C ALA A 334 -8.76 -9.92 -16.22
#